data_AF-A0A369XH81-F1
#
_entry.id   AF-A0A369XH81-F1
#
_cell.length_a   1.000
_cell.length_b   1.000
_cell.length_c   1.000
_cell.angle_alpha   90.00
_cell.angle_beta   90.00
_cell.angle_gamma   90.00
#
_symmetry.space_group_name_H-M   'P 1'
#
loop_
_entity.id
_entity.type
_entity.pdbx_description
1 polymer ?
#
loop_
_entity_poly.entity_id
_entity_poly.type
_entity_poly.pdbx_seq_one_letter_code
_entity_poly.pdbx_strand_id
1 'polypeptide(L)'
;MKCAICSREARGFGLFNPRLKRSDPRRYADRWQFCSMRCQDAFARLLDKTEGQMIDPTETELAAMRAALAPLGDYVASIGMDRPLAGYGKAEVLRLVEVVVDAYQAHMLLEHERAAAQERAYFEGKLSSQPASSGGLR
;
A
#
# COMPACT_ATOMS: atom_id res chain seq x y z
N MET A 1 3.91 -26.98 12.22
CA MET A 1 3.73 -25.52 11.98
C MET A 1 4.84 -25.03 11.05
N LYS A 2 4.54 -24.14 10.10
CA LYS A 2 5.52 -23.65 9.10
C LYS A 2 5.95 -22.22 9.42
N CYS A 3 7.18 -21.87 9.02
CA CYS A 3 7.72 -20.53 9.10
C CYS A 3 6.92 -19.57 8.21
N ALA A 4 6.51 -18.42 8.74
CA ALA A 4 5.74 -17.42 8.00
C ALA A 4 6.51 -16.77 6.85
N ILE A 5 7.85 -16.74 6.94
CA ILE A 5 8.72 -16.10 5.93
C ILE A 5 9.19 -17.08 4.86
N CYS A 6 9.69 -18.25 5.25
CA CYS A 6 10.37 -19.17 4.33
C CYS A 6 9.72 -20.55 4.24
N SER A 7 8.58 -20.76 4.90
CA SER A 7 7.80 -22.01 4.92
C SER A 7 8.50 -23.28 5.41
N ARG A 8 9.76 -23.21 5.85
CA ARG A 8 10.47 -24.30 6.56
C ARG A 8 9.79 -24.62 7.89
N GLU A 9 10.12 -25.78 8.46
CA GLU A 9 9.64 -26.15 9.79
C GLU A 9 10.01 -25.09 10.84
N ALA A 10 9.00 -24.66 11.62
CA ALA A 10 9.19 -23.67 12.67
C ALA A 10 9.97 -24.27 13.85
N ARG A 11 10.85 -23.48 14.46
CA ARG A 11 11.76 -23.93 15.55
C ARG A 11 11.51 -23.20 16.87
N GLY A 12 10.26 -22.84 17.16
CA GLY A 12 9.87 -22.20 18.41
C GLY A 12 10.06 -20.67 18.47
N PHE A 13 10.55 -20.04 17.41
CA PHE A 13 10.55 -18.58 17.28
C PHE A 13 9.16 -18.09 16.91
N GLY A 14 8.74 -16.93 17.42
CA GLY A 14 7.44 -16.36 17.10
C GLY A 14 7.28 -14.92 17.54
N LEU A 15 6.25 -14.26 17.02
CA LEU A 15 5.87 -12.91 17.42
C LEU A 15 4.83 -12.98 18.55
N PHE A 16 4.98 -12.12 19.55
CA PHE A 16 3.98 -11.91 20.58
C PHE A 16 3.64 -10.42 20.66
N ASN A 17 2.40 -10.10 21.01
CA ASN A 17 2.00 -8.71 21.21
C ASN A 17 2.52 -8.22 22.59
N PRO A 18 3.46 -7.27 22.65
CA PRO A 18 4.03 -6.82 23.92
C PRO A 18 3.03 -6.03 24.77
N ARG A 19 1.97 -5.48 24.18
CA ARG A 19 0.94 -4.69 24.87
C ARG A 19 -0.01 -5.55 25.70
N LEU A 20 -0.04 -6.87 25.47
CA LEU A 20 -0.90 -7.81 26.17
C LEU A 20 -0.15 -8.56 27.28
N LYS A 21 -0.84 -8.79 28.41
CA LYS A 21 -0.29 -9.53 29.57
C LYS A 21 0.03 -10.98 29.17
N ARG A 22 1.06 -11.57 29.79
CA ARG A 22 1.50 -12.96 29.49
C ARG A 22 0.39 -14.01 29.61
N SER A 23 -0.59 -13.79 30.50
CA SER A 23 -1.73 -14.67 30.72
C SER A 23 -2.86 -14.50 29.69
N ASP A 24 -2.83 -13.46 28.87
CA ASP A 24 -3.87 -13.22 27.87
C ASP A 24 -3.66 -14.15 26.65
N PRO A 25 -4.62 -15.05 26.32
CA PRO A 25 -4.51 -15.92 25.16
C PRO A 25 -4.35 -15.16 23.82
N ARG A 26 -4.85 -13.92 23.75
CA ARG A 26 -4.73 -13.08 22.55
C ARG A 26 -3.31 -12.63 22.28
N ARG A 27 -2.43 -12.69 23.29
CA ARG A 27 -1.00 -12.35 23.15
C ARG A 27 -0.29 -13.18 22.11
N TYR A 28 -0.78 -14.40 21.87
CA TYR A 28 -0.23 -15.36 20.90
C TYR A 28 -1.24 -15.68 19.78
N ALA A 29 -2.32 -14.90 19.63
CA ALA A 29 -3.40 -15.20 18.68
C ALA A 29 -2.92 -15.21 17.23
N ASP A 30 -2.01 -14.29 16.87
CA ASP A 30 -1.53 -14.14 15.50
C ASP A 30 -0.64 -15.32 15.04
N ARG A 31 -0.23 -16.20 15.97
CA ARG A 31 0.52 -17.46 15.74
C ARG A 31 1.60 -17.42 14.65
N TRP A 32 2.22 -16.28 14.43
CA TRP A 32 3.37 -16.17 13.53
C TRP A 32 4.54 -16.94 14.14
N GLN A 33 4.96 -18.00 13.47
CA GLN A 33 6.10 -18.83 13.87
C GLN A 33 7.23 -18.75 12.84
N PHE A 34 8.47 -18.90 13.30
CA PHE A 34 9.66 -18.77 12.46
C PHE A 34 10.64 -19.94 12.67
N CYS A 35 11.46 -20.21 11.64
CA CYS A 35 12.48 -21.26 11.71
C CYS A 35 13.81 -20.78 12.32
N SER A 36 14.04 -19.47 12.43
CA SER A 36 15.28 -18.85 12.93
C SER A 36 15.07 -17.38 13.33
N MET A 37 15.97 -16.82 14.14
CA MET A 37 16.01 -15.38 14.44
C MET A 37 16.06 -14.52 13.16
N ARG A 38 16.78 -14.97 12.11
CA ARG A 38 16.82 -14.24 10.83
C ARG A 38 15.44 -14.05 10.20
N CYS A 39 14.59 -15.08 10.25
CA CYS A 39 13.23 -14.99 9.73
C CYS A 39 12.33 -14.14 10.66
N GLN A 40 12.52 -14.24 11.97
CA GLN A 40 11.81 -13.39 12.92
C GLN A 40 12.16 -11.91 12.75
N ASP A 41 13.45 -11.57 12.61
CA ASP A 41 13.92 -10.20 12.41
C ASP A 41 13.45 -9.63 11.06
N ALA A 42 13.44 -10.45 10.00
CA ALA A 42 12.89 -10.05 8.71
C ALA A 42 11.40 -9.71 8.82
N PHE A 43 10.64 -10.53 9.53
CA PHE A 43 9.22 -10.26 9.78
C PHE A 43 9.01 -9.02 10.65
N ALA A 44 9.81 -8.82 11.71
CA ALA A 44 9.72 -7.64 12.56
C ALA A 44 9.96 -6.35 11.75
N ARG A 45 10.96 -6.33 10.87
CA ARG A 45 11.22 -5.20 9.97
C ARG A 45 10.08 -4.93 8.99
N LEU A 46 9.42 -5.99 8.49
CA LEU A 46 8.23 -5.84 7.65
C LEU A 46 7.09 -5.23 8.46
N LEU A 47 6.86 -5.72 9.68
CA LEU A 47 5.82 -5.22 10.56
C LEU A 47 6.04 -3.75 10.95
N ASP A 48 7.29 -3.35 11.20
CA ASP A 48 7.63 -1.96 11.49
C ASP A 48 7.40 -1.05 10.28
N LYS A 49 7.71 -1.53 9.07
CA LYS A 49 7.47 -0.78 7.83
C LYS A 49 5.97 -0.59 7.55
N THR A 50 5.17 -1.62 7.80
CA THR A 50 3.74 -1.57 7.55
C THR A 50 2.94 -1.07 8.75
N GLU A 51 3.59 -0.71 9.87
CA GLU A 51 2.95 -0.41 11.17
C GLU A 51 1.97 -1.49 11.64
N GLY A 52 2.19 -2.75 11.23
CA GLY A 52 1.27 -3.85 11.47
C GLY A 52 0.00 -3.82 10.62
N GLN A 53 -0.08 -2.94 9.62
CA GLN A 53 -1.10 -3.01 8.58
C GLN A 53 -0.79 -4.14 7.59
N MET A 54 -1.84 -4.78 7.11
CA MET A 54 -1.76 -5.91 6.17
C MET A 54 -1.48 -5.46 4.73
N ILE A 55 -1.69 -4.17 4.44
CA ILE A 55 -1.48 -3.57 3.12
C ILE A 55 -0.13 -2.87 3.15
N ASP A 56 0.76 -3.23 2.22
CA ASP A 56 2.01 -2.52 1.92
C ASP A 56 1.76 -1.66 0.68
N PRO A 57 1.18 -0.44 0.83
CA PRO A 57 0.84 0.38 -0.32
C PRO A 57 2.11 0.88 -1.00
N THR A 58 2.12 0.83 -2.32
CA THR A 58 3.18 1.44 -3.14
C THR A 58 3.20 2.96 -2.96
N GLU A 59 4.31 3.61 -3.33
CA GLU A 59 4.42 5.08 -3.22
C GLU A 59 3.32 5.81 -4.00
N THR A 60 2.93 5.27 -5.16
CA THR A 60 1.83 5.80 -5.97
C THR A 60 0.48 5.66 -5.26
N GLU A 61 0.22 4.51 -4.64
CA GLU A 61 -1.01 4.29 -3.87
C GLU A 61 -1.06 5.23 -2.64
N LEU A 62 0.06 5.44 -1.95
CA LEU A 62 0.18 6.41 -0.87
C LEU A 62 -0.10 7.85 -1.36
N ALA A 63 0.40 8.22 -2.53
CA ALA A 63 0.14 9.52 -3.14
C ALA A 63 -1.34 9.69 -3.48
N ALA A 64 -1.97 8.65 -4.04
CA ALA A 64 -3.41 8.62 -4.33
C ALA A 64 -4.26 8.74 -3.06
N MET A 65 -3.90 8.05 -1.98
CA MET A 65 -4.57 8.19 -0.67
C MET A 65 -4.48 9.62 -0.15
N ARG A 66 -3.32 10.28 -0.28
CA ARG A 66 -3.15 11.68 0.14
C ARG A 66 -3.94 12.64 -0.74
N ALA A 67 -4.01 12.40 -2.05
CA ALA A 67 -4.78 13.21 -2.98
C ALA A 67 -6.29 13.18 -2.67
N ALA A 68 -6.80 12.05 -2.17
CA ALA A 68 -8.20 11.91 -1.77
C ALA A 68 -8.60 12.71 -0.52
N LEU A 69 -7.63 13.20 0.28
CA LEU A 69 -7.92 13.92 1.54
C LEU A 69 -8.65 15.25 1.31
N ALA A 70 -8.31 15.98 0.24
CA ALA A 70 -8.93 17.27 -0.03
C ALA A 70 -10.41 17.12 -0.46
N PRO A 71 -10.76 16.30 -1.48
CA PRO A 71 -12.16 16.05 -1.84
C PRO A 71 -12.99 15.47 -0.69
N LEU A 72 -12.40 14.58 0.11
CA LEU A 72 -13.03 14.07 1.32
C LEU A 72 -13.34 15.21 2.30
N GLY A 73 -12.38 16.10 2.54
CA GLY A 73 -12.55 17.27 3.40
C GLY A 73 -13.66 18.20 2.92
N ASP A 74 -13.73 18.47 1.62
CA ASP A 74 -14.78 19.30 1.00
C ASP A 74 -16.17 18.68 1.21
N TYR A 75 -16.28 17.35 1.02
CA TYR A 75 -17.54 16.65 1.27
C TYR A 75 -17.94 16.70 2.75
N VAL A 76 -17.01 16.41 3.67
CA VAL A 76 -17.28 16.47 5.12
C VAL A 76 -17.64 17.89 5.56
N ALA A 77 -17.01 18.92 4.98
CA ALA A 77 -17.36 20.31 5.21
C ALA A 77 -18.80 20.63 4.80
N SER A 78 -19.27 20.06 3.68
CA SER A 78 -20.63 20.30 3.16
C SER A 78 -21.75 19.72 4.05
N ILE A 79 -21.47 18.67 4.82
CA ILE A 79 -22.44 17.99 5.69
C ILE A 79 -22.34 18.38 7.17
N GLY A 80 -21.33 19.19 7.53
CA GLY A 80 -21.04 19.66 8.89
C GLY A 80 -19.91 18.87 9.56
N MET A 81 -18.76 19.53 9.77
CA MET A 81 -17.57 18.93 10.41
C MET A 81 -17.77 18.62 11.90
N ASP A 82 -18.70 19.30 12.55
CA ASP A 82 -19.03 19.15 13.97
C ASP A 82 -19.85 17.89 14.26
N ARG A 83 -20.45 17.30 13.23
CA ARG A 83 -21.31 16.12 13.36
C ARG A 83 -20.46 14.84 13.43
N PRO A 84 -20.66 14.00 14.47
CA PRO A 84 -19.91 12.75 14.59
C PRO A 84 -20.30 11.76 13.49
N LEU A 85 -19.35 10.91 13.07
CA LEU A 85 -19.57 9.86 12.06
C LEU A 85 -20.73 8.91 12.41
N ALA A 86 -20.97 8.66 13.70
CA ALA A 86 -22.10 7.84 14.16
C ALA A 86 -23.47 8.45 13.82
N GLY A 87 -23.51 9.77 13.59
CA GLY A 87 -24.72 10.47 13.17
C GLY A 87 -24.95 10.44 11.66
N TYR A 88 -24.05 9.88 10.85
CA TYR A 88 -24.16 9.89 9.40
C TYR A 88 -25.17 8.84 8.94
N GLY A 89 -26.08 9.24 8.05
CA GLY A 89 -27.01 8.34 7.40
C GLY A 89 -26.31 7.50 6.33
N LYS A 90 -26.93 6.38 5.94
CA LYS A 90 -26.39 5.46 4.92
C LYS A 90 -26.00 6.17 3.62
N ALA A 91 -26.84 7.08 3.13
CA ALA A 91 -26.57 7.82 1.89
C ALA A 91 -25.34 8.75 2.01
N GLU A 92 -25.09 9.31 3.19
CA GLU A 92 -23.95 10.20 3.40
C GLU A 92 -22.64 9.42 3.47
N VAL A 93 -22.66 8.25 4.12
CA VAL A 93 -21.52 7.34 4.18
C VAL A 93 -21.19 6.78 2.79
N LEU A 94 -22.20 6.41 2.00
CA LEU A 94 -21.99 5.95 0.63
C LEU A 94 -21.30 7.02 -0.21
N ARG A 95 -21.78 8.27 -0.17
CA ARG A 95 -21.13 9.39 -0.86
C ARG A 95 -19.71 9.65 -0.37
N LEU A 96 -19.45 9.50 0.93
CA LEU A 96 -18.09 9.64 1.48
C LEU A 96 -17.13 8.63 0.86
N VAL A 97 -17.57 7.36 0.73
CA VAL A 97 -16.79 6.31 0.07
C VAL A 97 -16.61 6.62 -1.41
N GLU A 98 -17.65 7.04 -2.12
CA GLU A 98 -17.60 7.41 -3.54
C GLU A 98 -16.56 8.51 -3.78
N VAL A 99 -16.62 9.61 -3.02
CA VAL A 99 -15.66 10.73 -3.13
C VAL A 99 -14.20 10.27 -2.95
N VAL A 100 -13.95 9.39 -1.98
CA VAL A 100 -12.60 8.87 -1.72
C VAL A 100 -12.13 7.96 -2.86
N VAL A 101 -12.97 7.03 -3.31
CA VAL A 101 -12.64 6.08 -4.37
C VAL A 101 -12.42 6.81 -5.70
N ASP A 102 -13.29 7.77 -6.03
CA ASP A 102 -13.18 8.56 -7.26
C ASP A 102 -11.88 9.37 -7.29
N ALA A 103 -11.56 10.07 -6.19
CA ALA A 103 -10.33 10.86 -6.10
C ALA A 103 -9.07 9.97 -6.17
N TYR A 104 -9.10 8.81 -5.52
CA TYR A 104 -8.01 7.84 -5.58
C TYR A 104 -7.81 7.32 -7.01
N GLN A 105 -8.88 6.87 -7.67
CA GLN A 105 -8.81 6.33 -9.03
C GLN A 105 -8.37 7.41 -10.03
N ALA A 106 -8.86 8.64 -9.91
CA ALA A 106 -8.45 9.75 -10.73
C ALA A 106 -6.93 10.02 -10.60
N HIS A 107 -6.39 10.00 -9.38
CA HIS A 107 -4.95 10.15 -9.19
C HIS A 107 -4.15 9.01 -9.81
N MET A 108 -4.59 7.76 -9.64
CA MET A 108 -3.93 6.60 -10.22
C MET A 108 -3.90 6.66 -11.76
N LEU A 109 -5.00 7.09 -12.38
CA LEU A 109 -5.09 7.26 -13.84
C LEU A 109 -4.10 8.33 -14.33
N LEU A 110 -4.06 9.49 -13.66
CA LEU A 110 -3.14 10.56 -14.00
C LEU A 110 -1.67 10.14 -13.91
N GLU A 111 -1.31 9.41 -12.86
CA GLU A 111 0.07 8.90 -12.70
C GLU A 111 0.40 7.84 -13.76
N HIS A 112 -0.54 6.97 -14.11
CA HIS A 112 -0.35 6.00 -15.19
C HIS A 112 -0.16 6.68 -16.55
N GLU A 113 -0.95 7.71 -16.86
CA GLU A 113 -0.81 8.50 -18.08
C GLU A 113 0.54 9.23 -18.15
N ARG A 114 1.02 9.77 -17.03
CA ARG A 114 2.35 10.41 -16.91
C ARG A 114 3.47 9.41 -17.16
N ALA A 115 3.41 8.24 -16.53
CA ALA A 115 4.39 7.18 -16.72
C ALA A 115 4.43 6.72 -18.19
N ALA A 116 3.26 6.49 -18.79
CA ALA A 116 3.15 6.11 -20.20
C ALA A 116 3.65 7.20 -21.16
N ALA A 117 3.49 8.49 -20.84
CA ALA A 117 4.05 9.59 -21.62
C ALA A 117 5.58 9.65 -21.53
N GLN A 118 6.14 9.46 -20.32
CA GLN A 118 7.58 9.42 -20.11
C GLN A 118 8.23 8.24 -20.84
N GLU A 119 7.62 7.06 -20.76
CA GLU A 119 8.09 5.87 -21.44
C GLU A 119 8.08 6.05 -22.97
N ARG A 120 7.00 6.58 -23.54
CA ARG A 120 6.93 6.93 -24.98
C ARG A 120 8.03 7.90 -25.39
N ALA A 121 8.20 9.00 -24.66
CA ALA A 121 9.24 9.99 -24.95
C ALA A 121 10.66 9.40 -24.88
N TYR A 122 10.91 8.51 -23.91
CA TYR A 122 12.18 7.81 -23.79
C TYR A 122 12.46 6.92 -25.00
N PHE A 123 11.47 6.14 -25.45
CA PHE A 123 11.63 5.27 -26.61
C PHE A 123 11.80 6.04 -27.92
N GLU A 124 11.06 7.14 -28.12
CA GLU A 124 11.24 8.03 -29.27
C GLU A 124 12.64 8.66 -29.30
N GLY A 125 13.17 9.07 -28.15
CA GLY A 125 14.54 9.57 -28.00
C GLY A 125 15.60 8.52 -28.33
N LYS A 126 15.37 7.25 -27.96
CA LYS A 126 16.25 6.13 -28.32
C LYS A 126 16.21 5.79 -29.80
N LEU A 127 15.02 5.79 -30.42
CA LEU A 127 14.84 5.53 -31.86
C LEU A 127 15.52 6.62 -32.71
N SER A 128 15.36 7.89 -32.34
CA SER A 128 16.00 9.02 -33.04
C SER A 128 17.53 9.07 -32.87
N SER A 129 18.07 8.45 -31.82
CA SER A 129 19.51 8.42 -31.54
C SER A 129 20.23 7.19 -32.12
N GLN A 130 19.52 6.23 -32.71
CA GLN A 130 20.19 5.11 -33.40
C GLN A 130 20.86 5.64 -34.69
N PRO A 131 22.20 5.55 -34.83
CA PRO A 131 22.82 5.83 -36.12
C PRO A 131 22.30 4.83 -37.14
N ALA A 132 21.93 5.31 -38.33
CA ALA A 132 21.62 4.45 -39.47
C ALA A 132 22.76 3.42 -39.58
N SER A 133 22.44 2.16 -39.30
CA SER A 133 23.40 1.09 -39.46
C SER A 133 23.95 1.19 -40.87
N SER A 134 25.27 1.37 -40.96
CA SER A 134 26.04 1.32 -42.18
C SER A 134 25.80 -0.04 -42.83
N GLY A 135 24.77 -0.09 -43.69
CA GLY A 135 24.54 -1.17 -44.61
C GLY A 135 25.73 -1.22 -45.56
N GLY A 136 26.70 -2.08 -45.21
CA GLY A 136 27.73 -2.49 -46.14
C GLY A 136 27.09 -3.13 -47.36
N LEU A 137 27.45 -2.66 -48.55
CA LEU A 137 27.34 -3.43 -49.77
C LEU A 137 28.74 -3.61 -50.35
N ARG A 138 29.05 -4.89 -50.50
CA ARG A 138 30.20 -5.47 -51.20
C ARG A 138 30.19 -5.12 -52.68
#